data_AF-A0A3B8VEQ0-F1
#
_entry.id   AF-A0A3B8VEQ0-F1
#
_cell.length_a   1.000
_cell.length_b   1.000
_cell.length_c   1.000
_cell.angle_alpha   90.00
_cell.angle_beta   90.00
_cell.angle_gamma   90.00
#
_symmetry.space_group_name_H-M   'P 1'
#
loop_
_entity.id
_entity.type
_entity.pdbx_description
1 polymer ?
#
loop_
_entity_poly.entity_id
_entity_poly.type
_entity_poly.pdbx_seq_one_letter_code
_entity_poly.pdbx_strand_id
1 'polypeptide(L)'
;EKDTRRVDLTYSISYADDFEKAAQIVKETAAANPKILQDPAPKARVTAHSASSIDLFCPVWCKTEDYWDVLFDMNEQVKKAFDLNGISIPFNQLDVHMKND
;
A
#
# COMPACT_ATOMS: atom_id res chain seq x y z
N GLU A 1 -17.84 -6.18 22.07
CA GLU A 1 -16.89 -5.69 21.04
C GLU A 1 -17.45 -5.98 19.66
N LYS A 2 -16.91 -5.36 18.59
CA LYS A 2 -17.22 -5.78 17.22
C LYS A 2 -16.32 -6.95 16.86
N ASP A 3 -16.86 -8.00 16.24
CA ASP A 3 -16.12 -9.20 15.86
C ASP A 3 -15.11 -8.94 14.72
N THR A 4 -15.36 -7.88 13.93
CA THR A 4 -14.52 -7.47 12.81
C THR A 4 -14.00 -6.05 12.98
N ARG A 5 -12.78 -5.80 12.49
CA ARG A 5 -12.12 -4.51 12.50
C ARG A 5 -11.54 -4.18 11.13
N ARG A 6 -11.58 -2.90 10.76
CA ARG A 6 -10.93 -2.39 9.55
C ARG A 6 -9.46 -2.07 9.84
N VAL A 7 -8.58 -2.47 8.93
CA VAL A 7 -7.16 -2.09 8.91
C VAL A 7 -6.97 -1.11 7.76
N ASP A 8 -6.48 0.07 8.08
CA ASP A 8 -6.23 1.15 7.11
C ASP A 8 -4.75 1.10 6.71
N LEU A 9 -4.48 0.71 5.46
CA LEU A 9 -3.13 0.55 4.92
C LEU A 9 -2.87 1.58 3.83
N THR A 10 -1.72 2.24 3.88
CA THR A 10 -1.28 3.21 2.87
C THR A 10 0.11 2.84 2.37
N TYR A 11 0.27 2.79 1.06
CA TYR A 11 1.54 2.50 0.39
C TYR A 11 1.88 3.61 -0.59
N SER A 12 3.04 4.22 -0.41
CA SER A 12 3.55 5.28 -1.29
C SER A 12 4.46 4.69 -2.36
N ILE A 13 4.24 5.09 -3.61
CA ILE A 13 5.05 4.69 -4.77
C ILE A 13 5.63 5.92 -5.48
N SER A 14 6.69 5.75 -6.26
CA SER A 14 7.28 6.83 -7.05
C SER A 14 6.29 7.31 -8.13
N TYR A 15 6.34 8.60 -8.48
CA TYR A 15 5.62 9.14 -9.64
C TYR A 15 6.01 8.48 -10.97
N ALA A 16 7.18 7.85 -11.02
CA ALA A 16 7.65 7.14 -12.21
C ALA A 16 7.11 5.70 -12.32
N ASP A 17 6.55 5.15 -11.24
CA ASP A 17 6.03 3.78 -11.25
C ASP A 17 4.65 3.70 -11.90
N ASP A 18 4.32 2.53 -12.46
CA ASP A 18 2.97 2.22 -12.92
C ASP A 18 2.04 2.01 -11.71
N PHE A 19 1.20 3.01 -11.44
CA PHE A 19 0.27 2.97 -10.30
C PHE A 19 -0.83 1.91 -10.45
N GLU A 20 -1.23 1.57 -11.68
CA GLU A 20 -2.26 0.54 -11.91
C GLU A 20 -1.70 -0.83 -11.55
N LYS A 21 -0.46 -1.10 -11.98
CA LYS A 21 0.29 -2.30 -11.59
C LYS A 21 0.49 -2.36 -10.08
N ALA A 22 0.95 -1.28 -9.46
CA ALA A 22 1.16 -1.23 -8.01
C ALA A 22 -0.16 -1.48 -7.23
N ALA A 23 -1.26 -0.83 -7.63
CA ALA A 23 -2.56 -1.04 -7.02
C ALA A 23 -3.06 -2.49 -7.18
N GLN A 24 -2.86 -3.09 -8.36
CA GLN A 24 -3.22 -4.49 -8.59
C GLN A 24 -2.41 -5.44 -7.70
N ILE A 25 -1.10 -5.22 -7.54
CA ILE A 25 -0.25 -6.01 -6.64
C ILE A 25 -0.73 -5.92 -5.18
N VAL A 26 -1.04 -4.71 -4.69
CA VAL A 26 -1.57 -4.52 -3.33
C VAL A 26 -2.89 -5.28 -3.15
N LYS A 27 -3.79 -5.20 -4.14
CA LYS A 27 -5.08 -5.87 -4.11
C LYS A 27 -4.94 -7.40 -4.11
N GLU A 28 -4.07 -7.94 -4.95
CA GLU A 28 -3.78 -9.38 -5.01
C GLU A 28 -3.15 -9.90 -3.73
N THR A 29 -2.21 -9.13 -3.16
CA THR A 29 -1.58 -9.45 -1.87
C THR A 29 -2.62 -9.51 -0.76
N ALA A 30 -3.54 -8.53 -0.71
CA ALA A 30 -4.63 -8.53 0.26
C ALA A 30 -5.62 -9.69 0.05
N ALA A 31 -5.97 -10.01 -1.20
CA ALA A 31 -6.86 -11.11 -1.52
C ALA A 31 -6.25 -12.49 -1.17
N ALA A 32 -4.91 -12.60 -1.20
CA ALA A 32 -4.19 -13.83 -0.84
C ALA A 32 -4.02 -14.03 0.68
N ASN A 33 -4.22 -12.99 1.50
CA ASN A 33 -4.09 -13.11 2.95
C ASN A 33 -5.34 -13.80 3.56
N PRO A 34 -5.21 -14.97 4.19
CA PRO A 34 -6.36 -15.73 4.70
C PRO A 34 -7.08 -15.07 5.88
N LYS A 35 -6.46 -14.09 6.54
CA LYS A 35 -7.05 -13.34 7.65
C LYS A 35 -7.87 -12.12 7.18
N ILE A 36 -7.81 -11.79 5.90
CA ILE A 36 -8.56 -10.70 5.29
C ILE A 36 -9.89 -11.21 4.74
N LEU A 37 -10.97 -10.58 5.16
CA LEU A 37 -12.32 -10.85 4.68
C LEU A 37 -12.45 -10.42 3.21
N GLN A 38 -13.08 -11.28 2.41
CA GLN A 38 -13.31 -11.04 0.98
C GLN A 38 -14.63 -10.32 0.71
N ASP A 39 -15.45 -10.11 1.74
CA ASP A 39 -16.64 -9.26 1.72
C ASP A 39 -16.60 -8.28 2.91
N PRO A 40 -16.41 -6.97 2.68
CA PRO A 40 -16.20 -6.35 1.37
C PRO A 40 -14.83 -6.74 0.76
N ALA A 41 -14.79 -6.91 -0.55
CA ALA A 41 -13.56 -7.28 -1.26
C ALA A 41 -12.48 -6.20 -1.08
N PRO A 42 -11.19 -6.60 -0.94
CA PRO A 42 -10.08 -5.67 -0.90
C PRO A 42 -10.03 -4.75 -2.12
N LYS A 43 -9.67 -3.49 -1.89
CA LYS A 43 -9.50 -2.48 -2.93
C LYS A 43 -8.20 -1.74 -2.66
N ALA A 44 -7.46 -1.39 -3.70
CA ALA A 44 -6.33 -0.47 -3.61
C ALA A 44 -6.57 0.67 -4.61
N ARG A 45 -6.53 1.92 -4.14
CA ARG A 45 -6.85 3.10 -4.96
C ARG A 45 -5.92 4.26 -4.62
N VAL A 46 -5.62 5.11 -5.60
CA VAL A 46 -4.90 6.36 -5.35
C VAL A 46 -5.74 7.25 -4.44
N THR A 47 -5.16 7.70 -3.33
CA THR A 47 -5.79 8.63 -2.39
C THR A 47 -5.15 10.01 -2.41
N ALA A 48 -3.88 10.13 -2.80
CA ALA A 48 -3.17 11.40 -2.84
C ALA A 48 -2.06 11.42 -3.89
N HIS A 49 -1.83 12.62 -4.43
CA HIS A 49 -0.63 13.00 -5.16
C HIS A 49 0.23 13.82 -4.18
N SER A 50 1.14 13.14 -3.48
CA SER A 50 1.97 13.70 -2.41
C SER A 50 3.23 14.36 -2.98
N ALA A 51 4.03 15.02 -2.14
CA ALA A 51 5.15 15.86 -2.60
C ALA A 51 6.19 15.09 -3.45
N SER A 52 6.43 13.82 -3.15
CA SER A 52 7.38 12.95 -3.87
C SER A 52 6.85 11.53 -4.13
N SER A 53 5.54 11.32 -3.97
CA SER A 53 4.90 10.00 -4.11
C SER A 53 3.47 10.08 -4.62
N ILE A 54 2.99 8.95 -5.16
CA ILE A 54 1.57 8.64 -5.26
C ILE A 54 1.21 7.72 -4.08
N ASP A 55 0.16 8.05 -3.34
CA ASP A 55 -0.26 7.24 -2.19
C ASP A 55 -1.45 6.36 -2.58
N LEU A 56 -1.30 5.05 -2.38
CA LEU A 56 -2.32 4.05 -2.56
C LEU A 56 -2.93 3.68 -1.20
N PHE A 57 -4.26 3.75 -1.10
CA PHE A 57 -5.01 3.35 0.09
C PHE A 57 -5.69 2.00 -0.11
N CYS A 58 -5.49 1.09 0.83
CA CYS A 58 -6.05 -0.26 0.84
C CYS A 58 -6.75 -0.57 2.18
N PRO A 59 -8.04 -0.21 2.34
CA PRO A 59 -8.80 -0.58 3.52
C PRO A 59 -9.23 -2.04 3.42
N VAL A 60 -8.88 -2.84 4.43
CA VAL A 60 -9.24 -4.26 4.53
C VAL A 60 -9.98 -4.53 5.84
N TRP A 61 -10.77 -5.60 5.88
CA TRP A 61 -11.46 -6.04 7.09
C TRP A 61 -10.95 -7.39 7.54
N CYS A 62 -10.79 -7.58 8.84
CA CYS A 62 -10.37 -8.84 9.45
C CYS A 62 -11.12 -9.05 10.77
N LYS A 63 -10.91 -10.19 11.43
CA LYS A 63 -11.34 -10.33 12.83
C LYS A 63 -10.55 -9.40 13.72
N THR A 64 -11.16 -8.97 14.84
CA THR A 64 -10.49 -8.07 15.78
C THR A 64 -9.20 -8.66 16.37
N GLU A 65 -9.14 -9.98 16.58
CA GLU A 65 -7.95 -10.69 17.06
C GLU A 65 -6.79 -10.70 16.05
N ASP A 66 -7.10 -10.69 14.75
CA ASP A 66 -6.12 -10.78 13.66
C ASP A 66 -5.52 -9.43 13.25
N TYR A 67 -5.96 -8.32 13.86
CA TYR A 67 -5.64 -6.96 13.41
C TYR A 67 -4.13 -6.72 13.20
N TRP A 68 -3.33 -7.09 14.20
CA TRP A 68 -1.88 -6.85 14.16
C TRP A 68 -1.19 -7.74 13.14
N ASP A 69 -1.60 -9.00 13.05
CA ASP A 69 -1.06 -9.93 12.06
C ASP A 69 -1.35 -9.44 10.65
N VAL A 70 -2.59 -9.01 10.37
CA VAL A 70 -2.94 -8.44 9.06
C VAL A 70 -2.11 -7.19 8.76
N LEU A 71 -1.94 -6.29 9.74
CA LEU A 71 -1.15 -5.08 9.55
C LEU A 71 0.31 -5.41 9.18
N PHE A 72 0.95 -6.31 9.92
CA PHE A 72 2.36 -6.67 9.70
C PHE A 72 2.54 -7.50 8.43
N ASP A 73 1.72 -8.53 8.24
CA ASP A 73 1.76 -9.40 7.06
C ASP A 73 1.59 -8.58 5.78
N MET A 74 0.64 -7.66 5.76
CA MET A 74 0.42 -6.82 4.58
C MET A 74 1.62 -5.91 4.29
N ASN A 75 2.22 -5.29 5.30
CA ASN A 75 3.40 -4.44 5.09
C ASN A 75 4.59 -5.24 4.53
N GLU A 76 4.86 -6.42 5.09
CA GLU A 76 5.97 -7.26 4.62
C GLU A 76 5.71 -7.85 3.22
N GLN A 77 4.50 -8.35 2.98
CA GLN A 77 4.17 -9.00 1.72
C GLN A 77 4.08 -8.00 0.58
N VAL A 78 3.48 -6.82 0.80
CA VAL A 78 3.45 -5.75 -0.20
C VAL A 78 4.86 -5.27 -0.52
N LYS A 79 5.72 -5.10 0.49
CA LYS A 79 7.14 -4.75 0.25
C LYS A 79 7.83 -5.78 -0.64
N LYS A 80 7.72 -7.07 -0.31
CA LYS A 80 8.31 -8.17 -1.09
C LYS A 80 7.75 -8.19 -2.52
N ALA A 81 6.44 -7.99 -2.67
CA ALA A 81 5.77 -7.99 -3.97
C ALA A 81 6.17 -6.78 -4.82
N PHE A 82 6.32 -5.59 -4.23
CA PHE A 82 6.81 -4.40 -4.90
C PHE A 82 8.25 -4.59 -5.39
N ASP A 83 9.14 -5.11 -4.55
CA ASP A 83 10.53 -5.41 -4.93
C ASP A 83 10.60 -6.36 -6.13
N LEU A 84 9.82 -7.44 -6.09
CA LEU A 84 9.78 -8.44 -7.17
C LEU A 84 9.26 -7.86 -8.49
N ASN A 85 8.40 -6.85 -8.41
CA ASN A 85 7.73 -6.25 -9.57
C ASN A 85 8.33 -4.93 -10.04
N GLY A 86 9.40 -4.46 -9.40
CA GLY A 86 10.07 -3.21 -9.73
C GLY A 86 9.26 -1.97 -9.37
N ILE A 87 8.39 -2.03 -8.35
CA ILE A 87 7.69 -0.85 -7.82
C ILE A 87 8.57 -0.21 -6.75
N SER A 88 8.82 1.09 -6.87
CA SER A 88 9.74 1.83 -6.02
C SER A 88 9.00 2.51 -4.87
N ILE A 89 9.43 2.27 -3.64
CA ILE A 89 8.98 3.07 -2.48
C ILE A 89 9.89 4.30 -2.42
N PRO A 90 9.35 5.53 -2.58
CA PRO A 90 10.18 6.71 -2.74
C PRO A 90 10.82 7.11 -1.41
N PHE A 91 12.09 7.51 -1.49
CA PHE A 91 12.69 8.36 -0.47
C PHE A 91 12.24 9.82 -0.69
N ASN A 92 12.35 10.65 0.34
CA ASN A 92 12.15 12.09 0.16
C ASN A 92 13.14 12.63 -0.88
N GLN A 93 12.61 13.21 -1.96
CA GLN A 93 13.39 13.86 -3.01
C GLN A 93 13.53 15.35 -2.72
N LEU A 94 14.73 15.90 -2.94
CA LEU A 94 15.02 17.34 -2.84
C LEU A 94 15.74 17.79 -4.11
N ASP A 95 15.07 18.58 -4.95
CA ASP A 95 15.67 19.19 -6.13
C ASP A 95 16.35 20.53 -5.76
N VAL A 96 17.67 20.58 -5.86
CA VAL A 96 18.46 21.78 -5.61
C VAL A 96 18.86 22.44 -6.93
N HIS A 97 18.26 23.59 -7.22
CA HIS A 97 18.64 24.42 -8.37
C HIS A 97 19.70 25.43 -7.96
N MET A 98 20.98 25.13 -8.23
CA MET A 98 22.06 26.08 -8.05
C MET A 98 22.14 27.02 -9.26
N LYS A 99 21.90 28.31 -9.04
CA LYS A 99 22.25 29.35 -10.02
C LYS A 99 23.64 29.87 -9.66
N ASN A 100 24.56 29.79 -10.61
CA ASN A 100 25.84 30.47 -10.52
C ASN A 100 25.69 31.82 -11.23
N ASP A 101 26.06 32.91 -10.54
CA ASP A 101 26.18 34.25 -11.13
C ASP A 101 27.40 34.35 -12.06
#